data_AF-A0A2H3JKF7-F1
#
_entry.id   AF-A0A2H3JKF7-F1
#
_cell.length_a   1.000
_cell.length_b   1.000
_cell.length_c   1.000
_cell.angle_alpha   90.00
_cell.angle_beta   90.00
_cell.angle_gamma   90.00
#
_symmetry.space_group_name_H-M   'P 1'
#
loop_
_entity.id
_entity.type
_entity.pdbx_description
1 polymer ?
#
loop_
_entity_poly.entity_id
_entity_poly.type
_entity_poly.pdbx_seq_one_letter_code
_entity_poly.pdbx_strand_id
1 'polypeptide(L)'
;MAQLPAQNLRPVSLKLQFHQPQNHWTAALEIPYDAFPRYSSKPRAWLDYLGHAITGSDGILSLSPESTNGTDACGLDLAVSPGEVYYFHTNGPLAFIDPRISTTVSSHPSSFLDSDFGRALIQRDGKCVFTNTDDCEAAHLLGFMKGDEASHYTIKAWGPLGSAELLRAIADDTYYPEGYYKRKEAQDKQRDDRREARERRRQLHDTEFDAMDLIAMLWGMHNGPALERAERAAEAEAKQRSAEKVTEWLNGH
;
A
#
# COMPACT_ATOMS: atom_id res chain seq x y z
N MET A 1 -17.64 11.95 -52.83
CA MET A 1 -17.56 11.28 -51.52
C MET A 1 -17.06 12.31 -50.52
N ALA A 2 -17.93 12.79 -49.64
CA ALA A 2 -17.56 13.78 -48.63
C ALA A 2 -16.89 13.06 -47.45
N GLN A 3 -15.64 13.39 -47.18
CA GLN A 3 -14.86 12.85 -46.07
C GLN A 3 -15.41 13.45 -44.78
N LEU A 4 -16.04 12.63 -43.93
CA LEU A 4 -16.54 13.08 -42.62
C LEU A 4 -15.34 13.59 -41.80
N PRO A 5 -15.45 14.76 -41.15
CA PRO A 5 -14.36 15.31 -40.36
C PRO A 5 -14.02 14.31 -39.24
N ALA A 6 -12.75 13.93 -39.17
CA ALA A 6 -12.23 13.12 -38.08
C ALA A 6 -12.47 13.90 -36.77
N GLN A 7 -13.48 13.48 -36.02
CA GLN A 7 -13.71 14.02 -34.69
C GLN A 7 -12.53 13.58 -33.84
N ASN A 8 -11.70 14.54 -33.42
CA ASN A 8 -10.71 14.34 -32.38
C ASN A 8 -11.44 14.06 -31.07
N LEU A 9 -11.85 12.81 -30.88
CA LEU A 9 -12.35 12.31 -29.61
C LEU A 9 -11.18 12.42 -28.63
N ARG A 10 -11.25 13.40 -27.73
CA ARG A 10 -10.30 13.47 -26.63
C ARG A 10 -10.41 12.16 -25.85
N PRO A 11 -9.28 11.48 -25.57
CA PRO A 11 -9.31 10.26 -24.78
C PRO A 11 -9.98 10.57 -23.44
N VAL A 12 -10.97 9.77 -23.10
CA VAL A 12 -11.72 9.96 -21.87
C VAL A 12 -10.86 9.47 -20.72
N SER A 13 -10.62 10.33 -19.74
CA SER A 13 -9.74 10.06 -18.60
C SER A 13 -10.52 9.97 -17.29
N LEU A 14 -9.99 9.19 -16.37
CA LEU A 14 -10.38 9.12 -14.97
C LEU A 14 -9.43 9.99 -14.16
N LYS A 15 -9.99 10.82 -13.29
CA LYS A 15 -9.21 11.78 -12.48
C LYS A 15 -9.32 11.45 -11.02
N LEU A 16 -8.19 11.36 -10.32
CA LEU A 16 -8.14 11.34 -8.87
C LEU A 16 -7.68 12.70 -8.36
N GLN A 17 -8.48 13.31 -7.49
CA GLN A 17 -8.21 14.62 -6.92
C GLN A 17 -8.01 14.56 -5.41
N PHE A 18 -7.15 15.43 -4.92
CA PHE A 18 -6.91 15.65 -3.49
C PHE A 18 -7.24 17.08 -3.10
N HIS A 19 -7.74 17.25 -1.89
CA HIS A 19 -8.04 18.56 -1.31
C HIS A 19 -6.73 19.28 -0.95
N GLN A 20 -6.61 20.57 -1.25
CA GLN A 20 -5.46 21.38 -0.85
C GLN A 20 -5.83 22.38 0.26
N PRO A 21 -4.86 22.84 1.06
CA PRO A 21 -5.10 23.79 2.15
C PRO A 21 -5.84 25.07 1.74
N GLN A 22 -5.72 25.51 0.48
CA GLN A 22 -6.44 26.67 -0.06
C GLN A 22 -7.90 26.37 -0.46
N ASN A 23 -8.45 25.24 0.01
CA ASN A 23 -9.82 24.80 -0.24
C ASN A 23 -10.14 24.59 -1.72
N HIS A 24 -9.17 24.13 -2.51
CA HIS A 24 -9.39 23.71 -3.89
C HIS A 24 -8.93 22.26 -4.10
N TRP A 25 -9.59 21.58 -5.04
CA TRP A 25 -9.22 20.24 -5.45
C TRP A 25 -8.18 20.28 -6.57
N THR A 26 -7.15 19.45 -6.47
CA THR A 26 -6.10 19.34 -7.49
C THR A 26 -6.06 17.93 -8.04
N ALA A 27 -6.09 17.80 -9.37
CA ALA A 27 -5.91 16.52 -10.04
C ALA A 27 -4.47 16.03 -9.84
N ALA A 28 -4.31 14.92 -9.15
CA ALA A 28 -3.01 14.31 -8.91
C ALA A 28 -2.72 13.16 -9.86
N LEU A 29 -3.76 12.53 -10.39
CA LEU A 29 -3.63 11.43 -11.33
C LEU A 29 -4.70 11.54 -12.41
N GLU A 30 -4.27 11.39 -13.66
CA GLU A 30 -5.14 11.33 -14.83
C GLU A 30 -4.80 10.06 -15.63
N ILE A 31 -5.75 9.12 -15.68
CA ILE A 31 -5.55 7.80 -16.29
C ILE A 31 -6.51 7.67 -17.47
N PRO A 32 -6.04 7.30 -18.67
CA PRO A 32 -6.91 6.92 -19.77
C PRO A 32 -7.86 5.78 -19.36
N TYR A 33 -9.17 5.93 -19.63
CA TYR A 33 -10.18 4.96 -19.21
C TYR A 33 -9.91 3.54 -19.76
N ASP A 34 -9.42 3.46 -20.99
CA ASP A 34 -9.06 2.22 -21.69
C ASP A 34 -7.81 1.53 -21.12
N ALA A 35 -6.98 2.26 -20.37
CA ALA A 35 -5.82 1.69 -19.69
C ALA A 35 -6.20 1.02 -18.35
N PHE A 36 -7.34 1.37 -17.76
CA PHE A 36 -7.71 0.95 -16.42
C PHE A 36 -7.79 -0.57 -16.20
N PRO A 37 -8.37 -1.36 -17.12
CA PRO A 37 -8.40 -2.82 -17.00
C PRO A 37 -7.02 -3.48 -16.93
N ARG A 38 -5.95 -2.77 -17.34
CA ARG A 38 -4.57 -3.26 -17.24
C ARG A 38 -3.98 -3.10 -15.83
N TYR A 39 -4.49 -2.16 -15.04
CA TYR A 39 -3.99 -1.87 -13.70
C TYR A 39 -4.72 -2.69 -12.63
N SER A 40 -6.04 -2.85 -12.76
CA SER A 40 -6.85 -3.56 -11.77
C SER A 40 -8.17 -4.06 -12.35
N SER A 41 -8.63 -5.23 -11.90
CA SER A 41 -9.99 -5.73 -12.14
C SER A 41 -11.05 -5.03 -11.26
N LYS A 42 -10.61 -4.35 -10.19
CA LYS A 42 -11.44 -3.55 -9.27
C LYS A 42 -10.97 -2.10 -9.29
N PRO A 43 -11.43 -1.31 -10.26
CA PRO A 43 -10.85 -0.02 -10.56
C PRO A 43 -11.04 1.01 -9.43
N ARG A 44 -12.23 1.05 -8.79
CA ARG A 44 -12.51 1.96 -7.67
C ARG A 44 -11.74 1.59 -6.41
N ALA A 45 -11.69 0.31 -6.05
CA ALA A 45 -10.86 -0.17 -4.94
C ALA A 45 -9.37 0.18 -5.14
N TRP A 46 -8.89 0.10 -6.38
CA TRP A 46 -7.51 0.48 -6.69
C TRP A 46 -7.27 2.00 -6.61
N LEU A 47 -8.25 2.85 -6.99
CA LEU A 47 -8.18 4.30 -6.77
C LEU A 47 -8.18 4.67 -5.29
N ASP A 48 -8.98 3.98 -4.48
CA ASP A 48 -9.02 4.16 -3.03
C ASP A 48 -7.67 3.82 -2.39
N TYR A 49 -7.11 2.67 -2.75
CA TYR A 49 -5.75 2.28 -2.37
C TYR A 49 -4.70 3.30 -2.82
N LEU A 50 -4.78 3.80 -4.05
CA LEU A 50 -3.88 4.84 -4.55
C LEU A 50 -4.01 6.14 -3.77
N GLY A 51 -5.23 6.54 -3.42
CA GLY A 51 -5.47 7.72 -2.61
C GLY A 51 -4.78 7.60 -1.25
N HIS A 52 -4.96 6.46 -0.58
CA HIS A 52 -4.26 6.16 0.67
C HIS A 52 -2.74 6.15 0.48
N ALA A 53 -2.24 5.44 -0.53
CA ALA A 53 -0.83 5.31 -0.82
C ALA A 53 -0.17 6.64 -1.19
N ILE A 54 -0.87 7.55 -1.86
CA ILE A 54 -0.31 8.87 -2.20
C ILE A 54 -0.33 9.79 -0.98
N THR A 55 -1.42 9.78 -0.20
CA THR A 55 -1.63 10.72 0.90
C THR A 55 -1.06 10.26 2.24
N GLY A 56 -0.63 8.99 2.33
CA GLY A 56 -0.14 8.36 3.56
C GLY A 56 -1.17 8.34 4.70
N SER A 57 -2.44 8.53 4.39
CA SER A 57 -3.53 8.70 5.36
C SER A 57 -4.75 7.90 4.93
N ASP A 58 -5.49 7.39 5.92
CA ASP A 58 -6.80 6.79 5.66
C ASP A 58 -7.75 7.83 5.09
N GLY A 59 -8.66 7.39 4.24
CA GLY A 59 -9.61 8.27 3.58
C GLY A 59 -10.77 7.52 2.96
N ILE A 60 -11.59 8.28 2.24
CA ILE A 60 -12.78 7.78 1.57
C ILE A 60 -12.78 8.32 0.14
N LEU A 61 -12.89 7.42 -0.84
CA LEU A 61 -13.13 7.77 -2.23
C LEU A 61 -14.60 8.20 -2.45
N SER A 62 -14.82 9.38 -3.04
CA SER A 62 -16.14 9.92 -3.37
C SER A 62 -16.20 10.44 -4.81
N LEU A 63 -17.41 10.53 -5.37
CA LEU A 63 -17.69 11.23 -6.63
C LEU A 63 -18.05 12.71 -6.39
N SER A 64 -18.19 13.12 -5.13
CA SER A 64 -18.52 14.49 -4.72
C SER A 64 -17.31 15.19 -4.11
N PRO A 65 -17.05 16.46 -4.48
CA PRO A 65 -16.03 17.28 -3.82
C PRO A 65 -16.45 17.74 -2.41
N GLU A 66 -17.72 17.61 -2.03
CA GLU A 66 -18.30 18.15 -0.79
C GLU A 66 -18.67 17.07 0.24
N SER A 67 -18.05 15.88 0.18
CA SER A 67 -18.36 14.78 1.11
C SER A 67 -18.18 15.23 2.56
N THR A 68 -19.29 15.38 3.29
CA THR A 68 -19.28 16.00 4.63
C THR A 68 -19.12 14.99 5.77
N ASN A 69 -19.42 13.70 5.58
CA ASN A 69 -19.39 12.69 6.66
C ASN A 69 -19.27 11.24 6.16
N GLY A 70 -18.67 11.00 5.00
CA GLY A 70 -18.53 9.64 4.46
C GLY A 70 -19.82 8.97 3.98
N THR A 71 -20.98 9.65 4.08
CA THR A 71 -22.26 9.19 3.51
C THR A 71 -22.21 9.05 1.98
N ASP A 72 -21.31 9.77 1.31
CA ASP A 72 -21.13 9.76 -0.14
C ASP A 72 -19.93 8.89 -0.57
N ALA A 73 -19.60 7.87 0.20
CA ALA A 73 -18.57 6.90 -0.15
C ALA A 73 -18.94 6.14 -1.43
N CYS A 74 -17.98 5.99 -2.34
CA CYS A 74 -18.16 5.17 -3.53
C CYS A 74 -18.25 3.69 -3.15
N GLY A 75 -19.20 2.96 -3.75
CA GLY A 75 -19.13 1.50 -3.75
C GLY A 75 -17.87 1.03 -4.47
N LEU A 76 -16.91 0.45 -3.74
CA LEU A 76 -15.59 0.08 -4.26
C LEU A 76 -15.61 -1.09 -5.25
N ASP A 77 -16.65 -1.93 -5.20
CA ASP A 77 -16.86 -3.04 -6.12
C ASP A 77 -17.62 -2.65 -7.40
N LEU A 78 -18.02 -1.38 -7.53
CA LEU A 78 -18.73 -0.90 -8.71
C LEU A 78 -17.74 -0.57 -9.85
N ALA A 79 -18.23 -0.70 -11.08
CA ALA A 79 -17.47 -0.32 -12.27
C ALA A 79 -17.23 1.20 -12.34
N VAL A 80 -16.15 1.60 -13.02
CA VAL A 80 -15.88 3.00 -13.38
C VAL A 80 -16.56 3.35 -14.70
N SER A 81 -17.04 4.59 -14.81
CA SER A 81 -17.58 5.16 -16.04
C SER A 81 -16.59 6.14 -16.68
N PRO A 82 -16.52 6.22 -18.01
CA PRO A 82 -15.65 7.16 -18.68
C PRO A 82 -15.95 8.61 -18.26
N GLY A 83 -14.91 9.35 -17.84
CA GLY A 83 -14.99 10.78 -17.54
C GLY A 83 -15.34 11.10 -16.09
N GLU A 84 -15.49 10.07 -15.26
CA GLU A 84 -15.70 10.25 -13.82
C GLU A 84 -14.48 10.90 -13.16
N VAL A 85 -14.78 11.80 -12.22
CA VAL A 85 -13.82 12.46 -11.36
C VAL A 85 -14.02 11.95 -9.95
N TYR A 86 -12.97 11.38 -9.39
CA TYR A 86 -12.93 10.85 -8.04
C TYR A 86 -12.18 11.81 -7.12
N TYR A 87 -12.72 11.98 -5.92
CA TYR A 87 -12.19 12.83 -4.86
C TYR A 87 -11.83 11.94 -3.68
N PHE A 88 -10.57 11.94 -3.28
CA PHE A 88 -10.13 11.19 -2.11
C PHE A 88 -10.09 12.12 -0.89
N HIS A 89 -10.99 11.86 0.05
CA HIS A 89 -11.15 12.64 1.27
C HIS A 89 -10.37 11.98 2.40
N THR A 90 -9.30 12.61 2.90
CA THR A 90 -8.52 12.04 4.00
C THR A 90 -9.18 12.29 5.35
N ASN A 91 -9.13 11.30 6.24
CA ASN A 91 -9.61 11.39 7.63
C ASN A 91 -8.61 12.12 8.56
N GLY A 92 -7.56 12.71 8.00
CA GLY A 92 -6.47 13.34 8.72
C GLY A 92 -5.67 14.31 7.85
N PRO A 93 -4.63 14.94 8.43
CA PRO A 93 -3.76 15.84 7.69
C PRO A 93 -3.04 15.08 6.57
N LEU A 94 -3.01 15.69 5.38
CA LEU A 94 -2.32 15.12 4.23
C LEU A 94 -0.83 14.97 4.52
N ALA A 95 -0.36 13.72 4.52
CA ALA A 95 1.04 13.37 4.67
C ALA A 95 1.49 12.69 3.38
N PHE A 96 1.51 13.45 2.28
CA PHE A 96 1.91 12.93 0.98
C PHE A 96 3.19 12.10 1.11
N ILE A 97 3.15 10.86 0.64
CA ILE A 97 4.31 9.99 0.69
C ILE A 97 5.41 10.70 -0.08
N ASP A 98 6.45 11.09 0.65
CA ASP A 98 7.63 11.69 0.07
C ASP A 98 8.18 10.70 -0.97
N PRO A 99 8.25 11.08 -2.26
CA PRO A 99 8.83 10.23 -3.30
C PRO A 99 10.22 9.71 -2.92
N ARG A 100 10.92 10.43 -2.03
CA ARG A 100 12.25 10.09 -1.55
C ARG A 100 12.27 8.95 -0.52
N ILE A 101 11.17 8.71 0.20
CA ILE A 101 11.04 7.56 1.10
C ILE A 101 11.11 6.25 0.30
N SER A 102 10.53 6.23 -0.92
CA SER A 102 10.67 5.09 -1.84
C SER A 102 12.07 4.97 -2.46
N THR A 103 12.81 6.08 -2.57
CA THR A 103 14.21 6.07 -3.09
C THR A 103 15.26 5.74 -2.04
N THR A 104 14.89 5.63 -0.76
CA THR A 104 15.82 5.05 0.21
C THR A 104 15.82 3.56 -0.05
N VAL A 105 16.58 3.15 -1.08
CA VAL A 105 16.95 1.77 -1.33
C VAL A 105 17.30 1.21 0.03
N SER A 106 16.47 0.30 0.52
CA SER A 106 16.80 -0.41 1.75
C SER A 106 18.19 -0.99 1.51
N SER A 107 19.19 -0.43 2.17
CA SER A 107 20.57 -0.90 2.09
C SER A 107 20.74 -2.22 2.82
N HIS A 108 19.64 -2.80 3.34
CA HIS A 108 19.58 -4.22 3.55
C HIS A 108 19.48 -4.86 2.17
N PRO A 109 20.54 -5.49 1.65
CA PRO A 109 20.40 -6.34 0.48
C PRO A 109 19.21 -7.25 0.78
N SER A 110 18.11 -7.03 0.07
CA SER A 110 16.97 -7.93 0.17
C SER A 110 17.56 -9.29 -0.17
N SER A 111 17.63 -10.16 0.82
CA SER A 111 18.29 -11.47 0.70
C SER A 111 17.54 -12.42 -0.24
N PHE A 112 16.59 -11.89 -1.01
CA PHE A 112 15.85 -12.50 -2.09
C PHE A 112 15.64 -11.40 -3.14
N LEU A 113 16.72 -11.01 -3.81
CA LEU A 113 16.61 -10.44 -5.14
C LEU A 113 15.86 -11.48 -5.97
N ASP A 114 14.56 -11.26 -6.13
CA ASP A 114 13.78 -11.90 -7.18
C ASP A 114 14.38 -11.41 -8.50
N SER A 115 15.43 -12.09 -8.97
CA SER A 115 16.15 -11.79 -10.20
C SER A 115 15.22 -11.84 -11.42
N ASP A 116 14.04 -12.44 -11.27
CA ASP A 116 13.03 -12.51 -12.28
C ASP A 116 12.08 -11.29 -12.25
N PHE A 117 12.10 -10.43 -11.24
CA PHE A 117 11.22 -9.25 -11.16
C PHE A 117 11.39 -8.32 -12.36
N GLY A 118 12.63 -7.91 -12.64
CA GLY A 118 12.95 -7.05 -13.78
C GLY A 118 12.60 -7.74 -15.10
N ARG A 119 12.94 -9.02 -15.24
CA ARG A 119 12.67 -9.80 -16.45
C ARG A 119 11.18 -9.99 -16.70
N ALA A 120 10.38 -10.28 -15.67
CA ALA A 120 8.94 -10.44 -15.75
C ALA A 120 8.25 -9.14 -16.14
N LEU A 121 8.73 -8.00 -15.63
CA LEU A 121 8.25 -6.70 -16.05
C LEU A 121 8.62 -6.41 -17.52
N ILE A 122 9.86 -6.68 -17.94
CA ILE A 122 10.30 -6.51 -19.34
C ILE A 122 9.45 -7.37 -20.26
N GLN A 123 9.17 -8.62 -19.87
CA GLN A 123 8.36 -9.54 -20.65
C GLN A 123 6.89 -9.10 -20.75
N ARG A 124 6.34 -8.49 -19.68
CA ARG A 124 4.96 -8.00 -19.66
C ARG A 124 4.80 -6.71 -20.47
N ASP A 125 5.68 -5.74 -20.25
CA ASP A 125 5.49 -4.37 -20.72
C ASP A 125 6.27 -4.08 -22.01
N GLY A 126 7.37 -4.80 -22.28
CA GLY A 126 8.24 -4.65 -23.44
C GLY A 126 9.07 -3.37 -23.47
N LYS A 127 8.51 -2.26 -22.97
CA LYS A 127 9.09 -0.91 -22.92
C LYS A 127 8.65 -0.21 -21.65
N CYS A 128 9.32 0.89 -21.31
CA CYS A 128 8.88 1.71 -20.20
C CYS A 128 7.49 2.29 -20.41
N VAL A 129 6.64 2.07 -19.41
CA VAL A 129 5.24 2.50 -19.40
C VAL A 129 5.12 4.03 -19.44
N PHE A 130 6.13 4.77 -18.98
CA PHE A 130 6.10 6.23 -18.88
C PHE A 130 6.76 6.94 -20.07
N THR A 131 7.85 6.39 -20.61
CA THR A 131 8.64 7.04 -21.68
C THR A 131 8.65 6.29 -22.99
N ASN A 132 8.14 5.05 -23.02
CA ASN A 132 8.15 4.18 -24.19
C ASN A 132 9.57 3.90 -24.72
N THR A 133 10.58 3.95 -23.86
CA THR A 133 11.98 3.65 -24.16
C THR A 133 12.36 2.25 -23.72
N ASP A 134 13.40 1.70 -24.35
CA ASP A 134 13.87 0.33 -24.08
C ASP A 134 14.89 0.29 -22.91
N ASP A 135 15.58 1.41 -22.63
CA ASP A 135 16.60 1.51 -21.58
C ASP A 135 16.02 2.05 -20.26
N CYS A 136 15.51 1.15 -19.41
CA CYS A 136 14.79 1.54 -18.19
C CYS A 136 15.10 0.61 -17.02
N GLU A 137 15.00 1.13 -15.80
CA GLU A 137 15.19 0.38 -14.56
C GLU A 137 13.84 0.01 -13.96
N ALA A 138 13.74 -1.24 -13.48
CA ALA A 138 12.54 -1.71 -12.79
C ALA A 138 12.55 -1.22 -11.33
N ALA A 139 11.55 -0.44 -10.96
CA ALA A 139 11.41 0.06 -9.59
C ALA A 139 10.08 -0.38 -8.96
N HIS A 140 10.14 -0.74 -7.68
CA HIS A 140 8.94 -0.84 -6.85
C HIS A 140 8.50 0.59 -6.49
N LEU A 141 7.27 0.99 -6.84
CA LEU A 141 6.75 2.31 -6.41
C LEU A 141 6.46 2.32 -4.91
N LEU A 142 6.04 1.17 -4.39
CA LEU A 142 5.71 0.96 -2.99
C LEU A 142 6.67 -0.07 -2.44
N GLY A 143 7.44 0.32 -1.42
CA GLY A 143 8.40 -0.56 -0.76
C GLY A 143 7.68 -1.81 -0.25
N PHE A 144 8.15 -2.98 -0.66
CA PHE A 144 7.65 -4.25 -0.17
C PHE A 144 7.91 -4.34 1.34
N MET A 145 6.90 -4.10 2.16
CA MET A 145 6.99 -4.38 3.59
C MET A 145 6.71 -5.86 3.83
N LYS A 146 7.74 -6.58 4.26
CA LYS A 146 7.67 -7.99 4.61
C LYS A 146 6.76 -8.16 5.84
N GLY A 147 5.59 -8.75 5.67
CA GLY A 147 4.71 -9.10 6.79
C GLY A 147 3.22 -9.20 6.47
N ASP A 148 2.74 -8.54 5.42
CA ASP A 148 1.32 -8.57 5.07
C ASP A 148 1.06 -9.59 3.95
N GLU A 149 0.54 -10.76 4.32
CA GLU A 149 0.01 -11.75 3.35
C GLU A 149 -1.27 -11.25 2.65
N ALA A 150 -1.78 -10.07 3.04
CA ALA A 150 -2.95 -9.45 2.47
C ALA A 150 -2.59 -8.49 1.31
N SER A 151 -2.80 -8.97 0.10
CA SER A 151 -3.02 -8.19 -1.13
C SER A 151 -1.77 -7.70 -1.88
N HIS A 152 -1.53 -8.38 -2.98
CA HIS A 152 -0.51 -8.21 -4.00
C HIS A 152 -0.67 -6.91 -4.85
N TYR A 153 -0.90 -5.74 -4.23
CA TYR A 153 -0.94 -4.46 -4.97
C TYR A 153 0.45 -3.81 -5.01
N THR A 154 1.40 -4.48 -5.67
CA THR A 154 2.64 -3.78 -6.06
C THR A 154 2.34 -2.89 -7.26
N ILE A 155 2.27 -1.58 -7.03
CA ILE A 155 2.33 -0.64 -8.15
C ILE A 155 3.80 -0.65 -8.62
N LYS A 156 4.00 -1.05 -9.88
CA LYS A 156 5.32 -1.18 -10.50
C LYS A 156 5.42 -0.06 -11.51
N ALA A 157 6.38 0.85 -11.35
CA ALA A 157 6.64 1.90 -12.33
C ALA A 157 7.98 1.68 -13.01
N TRP A 158 8.04 2.25 -14.20
CA TRP A 158 9.18 2.26 -15.10
C TRP A 158 9.47 3.73 -15.41
N GLY A 159 10.71 4.21 -15.36
CA GLY A 159 11.01 5.61 -15.65
C GLY A 159 12.32 5.78 -16.42
N PRO A 160 12.53 6.94 -17.09
CA PRO A 160 13.80 7.25 -17.74
C PRO A 160 14.90 7.41 -16.68
N LEU A 161 16.15 7.13 -17.06
CA LEU A 161 17.30 7.36 -16.18
C LEU A 161 17.26 8.79 -15.64
N GLY A 162 17.32 8.93 -14.32
CA GLY A 162 17.33 10.22 -13.62
C GLY A 162 15.97 10.85 -13.27
N SER A 163 14.85 10.22 -13.63
CA SER A 163 13.52 10.70 -13.19
C SER A 163 13.39 10.68 -11.66
N ALA A 164 14.07 9.76 -10.99
CA ALA A 164 14.12 9.71 -9.52
C ALA A 164 14.83 10.95 -8.94
N GLU A 165 15.94 11.42 -9.53
CA GLU A 165 16.63 12.63 -9.08
C GLU A 165 15.83 13.91 -9.34
N LEU A 166 15.12 13.98 -10.46
CA LEU A 166 14.26 15.13 -10.78
C LEU A 166 13.05 15.23 -9.84
N LEU A 167 12.33 14.12 -9.62
CA LEU A 167 11.21 14.05 -8.67
C LEU A 167 11.69 14.36 -7.24
N ARG A 168 12.91 13.91 -6.90
CA ARG A 168 13.59 14.26 -5.67
C ARG A 168 13.76 15.78 -5.59
N ALA A 169 14.44 16.44 -6.54
CA ALA A 169 14.71 17.87 -6.50
C ALA A 169 13.44 18.74 -6.33
N ILE A 170 12.36 18.41 -7.06
CA ILE A 170 11.09 19.14 -6.98
C ILE A 170 10.45 19.01 -5.60
N ALA A 171 10.44 17.80 -5.02
CA ALA A 171 9.83 17.55 -3.71
C ALA A 171 10.53 18.27 -2.55
N ASP A 172 11.85 18.49 -2.59
CA ASP A 172 12.54 19.24 -1.53
C ASP A 172 12.14 20.71 -1.52
N ASP A 173 12.13 21.34 -2.69
CA ASP A 173 11.95 22.79 -2.81
C ASP A 173 10.48 23.21 -2.55
N THR A 174 9.51 22.35 -2.92
CA THR A 174 8.09 22.67 -2.72
C THR A 174 7.48 22.17 -1.42
N TYR A 175 7.90 21.01 -0.91
CA TYR A 175 7.21 20.37 0.23
C TYR A 175 7.97 20.50 1.56
N TYR A 176 9.28 20.71 1.53
CA TYR A 176 10.11 20.77 2.74
C TYR A 176 11.03 22.01 2.75
N PRO A 177 10.46 23.23 2.86
CA PRO A 177 11.24 24.47 2.84
C PRO A 177 12.26 24.58 4.00
N GLU A 178 12.05 23.84 5.08
CA GLU A 178 12.97 23.76 6.23
C GLU A 178 13.97 22.60 6.17
N GLY A 179 13.91 21.79 5.12
CA GLY A 179 14.78 20.63 4.90
C GLY A 179 14.29 19.33 5.57
N TYR A 180 14.34 18.24 4.81
CA TYR A 180 13.96 16.88 5.21
C TYR A 180 14.59 16.40 6.54
N TYR A 181 15.84 16.79 6.79
CA TYR A 181 16.62 16.30 7.93
C TYR A 181 16.00 16.63 9.29
N LYS A 182 15.36 17.80 9.43
CA LYS A 182 14.75 18.23 10.70
C LYS A 182 13.53 17.38 11.08
N ARG A 183 12.73 16.94 10.10
CA ARG A 183 11.51 16.14 10.35
C ARG A 183 11.86 14.71 10.73
N LYS A 184 12.85 14.12 10.05
CA LYS A 184 13.36 12.79 10.37
C LYS A 184 13.92 12.73 11.79
N GLU A 185 14.69 13.74 12.19
CA GLU A 185 15.21 13.86 13.56
C GLU A 185 14.09 13.92 14.61
N ALA A 186 13.01 14.66 14.34
CA ALA A 186 11.85 14.70 15.23
C ALA A 186 11.11 13.36 15.33
N GLN A 187 10.99 12.62 14.21
CA GLN A 187 10.32 11.32 14.17
C GLN A 187 11.17 10.24 14.86
N ASP A 188 12.48 10.23 14.62
CA ASP A 188 13.41 9.31 15.26
C ASP A 188 13.44 9.57 16.78
N LYS A 189 13.49 10.84 17.20
CA LYS A 189 13.34 11.22 18.61
C LYS A 189 12.04 10.69 19.22
N GLN A 190 10.91 10.82 18.53
CA GLN A 190 9.63 10.29 19.02
C GLN A 190 9.65 8.76 19.15
N ARG A 191 10.34 8.05 18.25
CA ARG A 191 10.48 6.58 18.31
C ARG A 191 11.35 6.18 19.50
N ASP A 192 12.44 6.89 19.75
CA ASP A 192 13.33 6.65 20.88
C ASP A 192 12.62 6.92 22.21
N ASP A 193 11.89 8.03 22.32
CA ASP A 193 11.06 8.34 23.50
C ASP A 193 10.03 7.23 23.78
N ARG A 194 9.38 6.68 22.74
CA ARG A 194 8.45 5.55 22.90
C ARG A 194 9.16 4.27 23.32
N ARG A 195 10.38 4.02 22.84
CA ARG A 195 11.18 2.85 23.24
C ARG A 195 11.57 2.97 24.70
N GLU A 196 12.08 4.13 25.12
CA GLU A 196 12.45 4.39 26.52
C GLU A 196 11.22 4.28 27.44
N ALA A 197 10.06 4.82 27.03
CA ALA A 197 8.82 4.71 27.81
C ALA A 197 8.31 3.27 27.96
N ARG A 198 8.62 2.37 27.01
CA ARG A 198 8.34 0.93 27.14
C ARG A 198 9.32 0.25 28.07
N GLU A 199 10.60 0.64 28.01
CA GLU A 199 11.66 0.08 28.84
C GLU A 199 11.48 0.47 30.32
N ARG A 200 11.14 1.73 30.61
CA ARG A 200 10.77 2.17 31.96
C ARG A 200 9.61 1.37 32.54
N ARG A 201 8.60 1.06 31.72
CA ARG A 201 7.47 0.20 32.15
C ARG A 201 7.94 -1.21 32.46
N ARG A 202 8.82 -1.80 31.65
CA ARG A 202 9.39 -3.14 31.95
C ARG A 202 10.16 -3.15 33.26
N GLN A 203 11.01 -2.15 33.49
CA GLN A 203 11.78 -2.05 34.74
C GLN A 203 10.89 -1.89 35.99
N LEU A 204 9.72 -1.25 35.86
CA LEU A 204 8.73 -1.17 36.94
C LEU A 204 8.04 -2.52 37.21
N HIS A 205 7.82 -3.35 36.18
CA HIS A 205 7.19 -4.67 36.33
C HIS A 205 8.17 -5.79 36.71
N ASP A 206 9.49 -5.62 36.54
CA ASP A 206 10.49 -6.65 36.90
C ASP A 206 10.73 -6.82 38.41
N THR A 207 10.06 -6.05 39.28
CA THR A 207 10.29 -6.10 40.74
C THR A 207 9.12 -6.58 41.59
N GLU A 208 7.93 -6.82 41.00
CA GLU A 208 6.79 -7.30 41.76
C GLU A 208 6.00 -8.31 40.92
N PHE A 209 5.92 -9.54 41.42
CA PHE A 209 5.00 -10.56 40.94
C PHE A 209 3.59 -9.98 41.03
N ASP A 210 3.06 -9.46 39.93
CA ASP A 210 1.85 -8.65 39.98
C ASP A 210 0.61 -9.55 39.94
N ALA A 211 -0.55 -8.95 40.23
CA ALA A 211 -1.80 -9.69 40.26
C ALA A 211 -2.13 -10.36 38.91
N MET A 212 -1.61 -9.84 37.79
CA MET A 212 -1.82 -10.42 36.47
C MET A 212 -0.97 -11.68 36.28
N ASP A 213 0.24 -11.74 36.82
CA ASP A 213 1.06 -12.96 36.83
C ASP A 213 0.39 -14.08 37.63
N LEU A 214 -0.22 -13.75 38.79
CA LEU A 214 -1.00 -14.71 39.57
C LEU A 214 -2.24 -15.22 38.81
N ILE A 215 -2.96 -14.32 38.11
CA ILE A 215 -4.13 -14.67 37.30
C ILE A 215 -3.72 -15.54 36.10
N ALA A 216 -2.64 -15.20 35.41
CA ALA A 216 -2.13 -15.98 34.28
C ALA A 216 -1.70 -17.38 34.72
N MET A 217 -1.04 -17.49 35.88
CA MET A 217 -0.66 -18.78 36.47
C MET A 217 -1.89 -19.61 36.86
N LEU A 218 -2.88 -19.02 37.54
CA LEU A 218 -4.13 -19.70 37.92
C LEU A 218 -4.92 -20.15 36.69
N TRP A 219 -4.98 -19.33 35.65
CA TRP A 219 -5.60 -19.68 34.38
C TRP A 219 -4.89 -20.86 33.73
N GLY A 220 -3.55 -20.83 33.66
CA GLY A 220 -2.74 -21.93 33.10
C GLY A 220 -2.98 -23.26 33.83
N MET A 221 -3.05 -23.23 35.15
CA MET A 221 -3.33 -24.43 35.95
C MET A 221 -4.75 -24.97 35.73
N HIS A 222 -5.75 -24.10 35.63
CA HIS A 222 -7.15 -24.53 35.50
C HIS A 222 -7.49 -24.98 34.06
N ASN A 223 -6.91 -24.31 33.07
CA ASN A 223 -7.22 -24.55 31.65
C ASN A 223 -6.18 -25.42 30.93
N GLY A 224 -5.06 -25.75 31.56
CA GLY A 224 -3.99 -26.59 30.96
C GLY A 224 -4.53 -27.88 30.34
N PRO A 225 -5.33 -28.70 31.04
CA PRO A 225 -5.89 -29.92 30.46
C PRO A 225 -6.87 -29.67 29.30
N ALA A 226 -7.49 -28.49 29.21
CA ALA A 226 -8.36 -28.12 28.09
C ALA A 226 -7.52 -27.64 26.90
N LEU A 227 -6.45 -26.88 27.15
CA LEU A 227 -5.52 -26.41 26.14
C LEU A 227 -4.78 -27.58 25.49
N GLU A 228 -4.27 -28.54 26.27
CA GLU A 228 -3.63 -29.75 25.73
C GLU A 228 -4.59 -30.58 24.88
N ARG A 229 -5.87 -30.67 25.26
CA ARG A 229 -6.88 -31.35 24.45
C ARG A 229 -7.14 -30.62 23.14
N ALA A 230 -7.21 -29.30 23.17
CA ALA A 230 -7.37 -28.48 21.97
C ALA A 230 -6.15 -28.59 21.04
N GLU A 231 -4.94 -28.61 21.59
CA GLU A 231 -3.69 -28.76 20.82
C GLU A 231 -3.62 -30.14 20.16
N ARG A 232 -3.91 -31.22 20.89
CA ARG A 232 -3.97 -32.57 20.30
C ARG A 232 -5.06 -32.70 19.24
N ALA A 233 -6.22 -32.06 19.43
CA ALA A 233 -7.29 -32.05 18.44
C ALA A 233 -6.87 -31.31 17.17
N ALA A 234 -6.24 -30.14 17.31
CA ALA A 234 -5.71 -29.38 16.18
C ALA A 234 -4.61 -30.15 15.43
N GLU A 235 -3.71 -30.83 16.14
CA GLU A 235 -2.68 -31.68 15.51
C GLU A 235 -3.30 -32.87 14.77
N ALA A 236 -4.34 -33.49 15.33
CA ALA A 236 -5.07 -34.59 14.68
C ALA A 236 -5.79 -34.12 13.40
N GLU A 237 -6.46 -32.97 13.44
CA GLU A 237 -7.12 -32.38 12.27
C GLU A 237 -6.11 -32.01 11.18
N ALA A 238 -4.95 -31.46 11.55
CA ALA A 238 -3.88 -31.14 10.60
C ALA A 238 -3.34 -32.42 9.92
N LYS A 239 -3.12 -33.49 10.68
CA LYS A 239 -2.72 -34.80 10.14
C LYS A 239 -3.79 -35.36 9.21
N GLN A 240 -5.07 -35.30 9.59
CA GLN A 240 -6.16 -35.76 8.75
C GLN A 240 -6.23 -35.01 7.41
N ARG A 241 -6.18 -33.67 7.44
CA ARG A 241 -6.17 -32.85 6.21
C ARG A 241 -4.98 -33.17 5.31
N SER A 242 -3.81 -33.45 5.90
CA SER A 242 -2.63 -33.83 5.14
C SER A 242 -2.80 -35.21 4.46
N ALA A 243 -3.41 -36.17 5.16
CA ALA A 243 -3.69 -37.49 4.61
C ALA A 243 -4.71 -37.42 3.47
N GLU A 244 -5.78 -36.62 3.64
CA GLU A 244 -6.80 -36.38 2.62
C GLU A 244 -6.17 -35.81 1.33
N LYS A 245 -5.31 -34.80 1.45
CA LYS A 245 -4.57 -34.24 0.30
C LYS A 245 -3.69 -35.27 -0.42
N VAL A 246 -3.01 -36.15 0.33
CA VAL A 246 -2.19 -37.21 -0.25
C VAL A 246 -3.07 -38.23 -0.98
N THR A 247 -4.22 -38.61 -0.41
CA THR A 247 -5.16 -39.53 -1.08
C THR A 247 -5.79 -38.92 -2.33
N GLU A 248 -6.13 -37.63 -2.30
CA GLU A 248 -6.64 -36.90 -3.46
C GLU A 248 -5.61 -36.87 -4.59
N TRP A 249 -4.33 -36.64 -4.26
CA TRP A 249 -3.23 -36.68 -5.23
C TRP A 249 -3.02 -38.07 -5.84
N LEU A 250 -3.09 -39.14 -5.04
CA LEU A 250 -2.92 -40.51 -5.53
C LEU A 250 -4.06 -40.99 -6.44
N ASN A 251 -5.28 -40.51 -6.24
CA ASN A 251 -6.46 -40.91 -7.02
C ASN A 251 -6.68 -40.03 -8.27
N GLY A 252 -5.96 -38.91 -8.41
CA GLY A 252 -6.08 -37.97 -9.52
C GLY A 252 -5.21 -38.28 -10.74
N HIS A 253 -4.53 -39.43 -10.76
CA HIS A 253 -3.67 -39.92 -11.86
C HIS A 253 -4.16 -41.28 -12.37
#